data_AF-A0A316BAK4-F1
#
_entry.id   AF-A0A316BAK4-F1
#
_cell.length_a   1.000
_cell.length_b   1.000
_cell.length_c   1.000
_cell.angle_alpha   90.00
_cell.angle_beta   90.00
_cell.angle_gamma   90.00
#
_symmetry.space_group_name_H-M   'P 1'
#
loop_
_entity.id
_entity.type
_entity.pdbx_description
1 polymer ?
#
loop_
_entity_poly.entity_id
_entity_poly.type
_entity_poly.pdbx_seq_one_letter_code
_entity_poly.pdbx_strand_id
1 'polypeptide(L)'
;MRSNLLNKILGIVFATVLILCGCSGFTSDPPMAGSTDDSGVNLQKEFAMARQYALGSYEITEHSESSATGVISISLVQESGCVKQGETYQWVEDLNRVTQLAGGLFRYSFAGDTLTLTALNEEPDYYGNVTVLTFVGGDPGKLQGVWLQLTRSAYTMYWNFGEASIEIRVLEKENFNYMQSLFMWMFYESLEDSSMDIYADLIYDEHAVDPGRYGVAILKQDHRSETFTYKGVTYELKIDSVHSFDDHLSLTFSSGSAKCHLEYFSTLKVTSEMCKAENKDDFHYSDANPDVMTRYSRGNEEEFGKCVKQLMDLNKEKKTAWNYLNPNVDYDEMTDERDGQVYKTVKIGNQIWMAENLNYASRASSILLDSSSFCYDNVADSCAMYGRLYLWNAALEACPEGWHLPDNDEWKILLTSVASSVEDHENFWYYIGAGAKLKTTAVWESSNGVDGVGFSVLPAGAFFERNETEEIVFDNAGGLDYGSSYFWSSSPSGDNAYLARLSNKRDDVDLESVEIDGLGSSVRCVKNF
;
A
#
# COMPACT_ATOMS: atom_id res chain seq x y z
N MET A 1 -38.12 -22.09 55.06
CA MET A 1 -37.07 -21.40 55.86
C MET A 1 -35.75 -22.05 55.55
N ARG A 2 -34.68 -21.24 55.43
CA ARG A 2 -33.50 -21.50 54.56
C ARG A 2 -33.91 -21.50 53.08
N SER A 3 -33.21 -20.83 52.15
CA SER A 3 -32.00 -20.00 52.21
C SER A 3 -30.74 -20.64 52.82
N ASN A 4 -29.85 -21.09 51.94
CA ASN A 4 -28.49 -20.53 51.79
C ASN A 4 -27.78 -21.40 50.76
N LEU A 5 -27.46 -20.83 49.59
CA LEU A 5 -26.84 -21.57 48.48
C LEU A 5 -25.37 -21.96 48.77
N LEU A 6 -24.78 -21.39 49.83
CA LEU A 6 -23.51 -21.83 50.42
C LEU A 6 -23.78 -22.61 51.72
N ASN A 7 -23.86 -23.95 51.63
CA ASN A 7 -23.14 -24.91 52.49
C ASN A 7 -23.56 -26.37 52.20
N LYS A 8 -22.57 -27.27 52.14
CA LYS A 8 -22.64 -28.71 51.74
C LYS A 8 -22.86 -28.91 50.23
N ILE A 9 -21.98 -29.57 49.47
CA ILE A 9 -20.73 -30.29 49.79
C ILE A 9 -20.91 -31.56 50.67
N LEU A 10 -20.73 -32.71 50.01
CA LEU A 10 -20.47 -34.09 50.49
C LEU A 10 -21.55 -34.91 51.25
N GLY A 11 -21.95 -36.03 50.60
CA GLY A 11 -21.67 -37.40 51.09
C GLY A 11 -22.86 -38.29 51.51
N ILE A 12 -22.76 -39.62 51.62
CA ILE A 12 -21.70 -40.65 51.36
C ILE A 12 -22.41 -42.06 51.36
N VAL A 13 -21.66 -43.18 51.33
CA VAL A 13 -22.06 -44.62 51.50
C VAL A 13 -22.33 -45.34 50.17
N PHE A 14 -21.74 -46.50 49.82
CA PHE A 14 -20.56 -47.27 50.29
C PHE A 14 -20.18 -48.29 49.17
N ALA A 15 -19.00 -48.92 49.10
CA ALA A 15 -17.71 -48.77 49.80
C ALA A 15 -16.56 -48.86 48.75
N THR A 16 -15.53 -49.72 48.68
CA THR A 16 -14.86 -50.79 49.48
C THR A 16 -13.55 -51.12 48.71
N VAL A 17 -12.36 -51.44 49.26
CA VAL A 17 -11.79 -51.42 50.63
C VAL A 17 -10.26 -51.68 50.53
N LEU A 18 -9.45 -51.22 51.51
CA LEU A 18 -7.99 -51.42 51.67
C LEU A 18 -7.08 -50.61 50.68
N ILE A 19 -5.90 -50.06 51.04
CA ILE A 19 -5.20 -49.98 52.34
C ILE A 19 -4.25 -48.74 52.41
N LEU A 20 -4.10 -48.14 53.62
CA LEU A 20 -3.00 -47.36 54.27
C LEU A 20 -1.90 -46.63 53.42
N CYS A 21 -1.25 -45.53 53.85
CA CYS A 21 -1.04 -44.99 55.22
C CYS A 21 -0.60 -43.50 55.22
N GLY A 22 -0.69 -42.81 56.36
CA GLY A 22 0.14 -41.61 56.68
C GLY A 22 -0.59 -40.29 57.00
N CYS A 23 -0.36 -39.74 58.19
CA CYS A 23 -0.62 -38.32 58.56
C CYS A 23 0.75 -37.60 58.69
N SER A 24 0.93 -36.30 58.97
CA SER A 24 0.07 -35.19 59.44
C SER A 24 0.84 -33.86 59.27
N GLY A 25 0.17 -32.71 59.12
CA GLY A 25 0.80 -31.40 59.38
C GLY A 25 0.05 -30.19 58.82
N PHE A 26 -0.20 -29.19 59.65
CA PHE A 26 -0.59 -27.84 59.21
C PHE A 26 0.64 -26.94 59.16
N THR A 27 0.85 -26.27 58.02
CA THR A 27 1.54 -24.98 57.96
C THR A 27 0.78 -24.08 56.99
N SER A 28 0.37 -22.90 57.46
CA SER A 28 0.04 -21.77 56.59
C SER A 28 1.31 -21.24 55.94
N ASP A 29 1.21 -20.75 54.69
CA ASP A 29 1.94 -19.60 54.11
C ASP A 29 1.71 -19.59 52.58
N PRO A 30 1.85 -18.45 51.87
CA PRO A 30 1.82 -17.05 52.29
C PRO A 30 0.64 -16.27 51.63
N PRO A 31 0.38 -14.99 51.99
CA PRO A 31 -0.60 -14.15 51.28
C PRO A 31 -0.04 -13.55 49.98
N MET A 32 -0.88 -13.48 48.95
CA MET A 32 -0.76 -12.66 47.72
C MET A 32 0.65 -12.51 47.10
N ALA A 33 1.03 -13.47 46.27
CA ALA A 33 1.78 -13.17 45.05
C ALA A 33 0.76 -12.94 43.92
N GLY A 34 0.94 -11.91 43.09
CA GLY A 34 0.08 -11.66 41.93
C GLY A 34 0.21 -12.80 40.90
N SER A 35 -0.90 -13.19 40.28
CA SER A 35 -0.96 -14.31 39.33
C SER A 35 -0.07 -14.05 38.11
N THR A 36 1.09 -14.71 38.10
CA THR A 36 1.80 -15.06 36.87
C THR A 36 1.23 -16.36 36.35
N ASP A 37 0.79 -16.38 35.10
CA ASP A 37 0.53 -17.62 34.38
C ASP A 37 1.85 -18.33 34.01
N ASP A 38 1.77 -19.49 33.35
CA ASP A 38 2.93 -20.25 32.89
C ASP A 38 3.75 -19.53 31.78
N SER A 39 3.32 -18.35 31.30
CA SER A 39 4.11 -17.50 30.40
C SER A 39 4.99 -16.47 31.15
N GLY A 40 4.74 -16.26 32.45
CA GLY A 40 5.45 -15.29 33.28
C GLY A 40 4.91 -13.86 33.21
N VAL A 41 3.78 -13.63 32.53
CA VAL A 41 3.12 -12.32 32.44
C VAL A 41 2.43 -11.97 33.75
N ASN A 42 2.61 -10.74 34.24
CA ASN A 42 1.90 -10.25 35.43
C ASN A 42 0.69 -9.41 35.01
N LEU A 43 -0.44 -10.08 34.79
CA LEU A 43 -1.68 -9.48 34.28
C LEU A 43 -2.21 -8.36 35.18
N GLN A 44 -2.02 -8.45 36.50
CA GLN A 44 -2.42 -7.40 37.44
C GLN A 44 -1.60 -6.11 37.25
N LYS A 45 -0.30 -6.22 36.96
CA LYS A 45 0.57 -5.09 36.59
C LYS A 45 0.14 -4.50 35.24
N GLU A 46 -0.14 -5.34 34.25
CA GLU A 46 -0.59 -4.88 32.93
C GLU A 46 -1.92 -4.15 33.00
N PHE A 47 -2.91 -4.68 33.70
CA PHE A 47 -4.19 -4.01 33.97
C PHE A 47 -4.00 -2.67 34.69
N ALA A 48 -3.04 -2.58 35.62
CA ALA A 48 -2.71 -1.34 36.32
C ALA A 48 -2.00 -0.30 35.44
N MET A 49 -1.33 -0.72 34.36
CA MET A 49 -0.73 0.16 33.34
C MET A 49 -1.70 0.51 32.21
N ALA A 50 -2.69 -0.34 31.95
CA ALA A 50 -3.68 -0.18 30.89
C ALA A 50 -4.57 1.06 31.11
N ARG A 51 -4.88 1.77 30.02
CA ARG A 51 -5.77 2.95 30.00
C ARG A 51 -7.20 2.50 30.27
N GLN A 52 -7.85 3.08 31.29
CA GLN A 52 -9.30 2.88 31.48
C GLN A 52 -10.06 3.50 30.30
N TYR A 53 -10.92 2.69 29.68
CA TYR A 53 -11.66 3.03 28.47
C TYR A 53 -13.16 3.18 28.76
N ALA A 54 -13.79 2.17 29.36
CA ALA A 54 -15.22 2.17 29.66
C ALA A 54 -15.55 1.59 31.04
N LEU A 55 -16.73 1.94 31.54
CA LEU A 55 -17.37 1.39 32.73
C LEU A 55 -18.88 1.35 32.45
N GLY A 56 -19.54 0.22 32.72
CA GLY A 56 -20.98 0.06 32.52
C GLY A 56 -21.53 -1.18 33.23
N SER A 57 -22.83 -1.42 33.15
CA SER A 57 -23.48 -2.61 33.71
C SER A 57 -23.42 -3.80 32.73
N TYR A 58 -23.51 -5.03 33.24
CA TYR A 58 -23.48 -6.26 32.43
C TYR A 58 -24.44 -7.33 32.96
N GLU A 59 -24.80 -8.28 32.11
CA GLU A 59 -25.55 -9.49 32.47
C GLU A 59 -24.79 -10.74 32.01
N ILE A 60 -24.91 -11.84 32.77
CA ILE A 60 -24.45 -13.17 32.36
C ILE A 60 -25.62 -14.15 32.47
N THR A 61 -25.96 -14.82 31.37
CA THR A 61 -26.95 -15.90 31.34
C THR A 61 -26.28 -17.23 31.02
N GLU A 62 -26.58 -18.25 31.83
CA GLU A 62 -26.10 -19.62 31.65
C GLU A 62 -27.25 -20.53 31.20
N HIS A 63 -27.09 -21.18 30.05
CA HIS A 63 -27.96 -22.25 29.56
C HIS A 63 -27.14 -23.53 29.40
N SER A 64 -27.12 -24.36 30.45
CA SER A 64 -26.51 -25.68 30.45
C SER A 64 -27.43 -26.73 29.83
N GLU A 65 -26.96 -27.42 28.79
CA GLU A 65 -27.58 -28.66 28.28
C GLU A 65 -26.95 -29.93 28.88
N SER A 66 -25.71 -29.84 29.38
CA SER A 66 -25.02 -30.97 30.02
C SER A 66 -24.02 -30.53 31.09
N SER A 67 -23.55 -31.48 31.90
CA SER A 67 -22.51 -31.26 32.92
C SER A 67 -21.08 -31.05 32.36
N ALA A 68 -20.92 -30.88 31.05
CA ALA A 68 -19.63 -30.64 30.37
C ALA A 68 -19.71 -29.62 29.22
N THR A 69 -20.89 -29.08 28.91
CA THR A 69 -21.15 -28.10 27.85
C THR A 69 -22.24 -27.14 28.28
N GLY A 70 -21.96 -25.84 28.20
CA GLY A 70 -22.91 -24.78 28.52
C GLY A 70 -22.82 -23.64 27.53
N VAL A 71 -23.96 -23.01 27.26
CA VAL A 71 -23.99 -21.69 26.62
C VAL A 71 -23.86 -20.65 27.71
N ILE A 72 -22.75 -19.93 27.71
CA ILE A 72 -22.57 -18.73 28.53
C ILE A 72 -22.72 -17.55 27.58
N SER A 73 -23.66 -16.66 27.87
CA SER A 73 -23.75 -15.35 27.21
C SER A 73 -23.31 -14.28 28.18
N ILE A 74 -22.36 -13.44 27.76
CA ILE A 74 -21.96 -12.23 28.47
C ILE A 74 -22.43 -11.05 27.64
N SER A 75 -23.10 -10.08 28.26
CA SER A 75 -23.72 -8.95 27.57
C SER A 75 -23.49 -7.63 28.30
N LEU A 76 -23.21 -6.54 27.58
CA LEU A 76 -23.32 -5.19 28.13
C LEU A 76 -24.78 -4.80 28.26
N VAL A 77 -25.11 -4.03 29.30
CA VAL A 77 -26.37 -3.29 29.37
C VAL A 77 -26.09 -1.86 28.89
N GLN A 78 -26.54 -1.53 27.68
CA GLN A 78 -26.66 -0.16 27.21
C GLN A 78 -27.85 0.48 27.94
N GLU A 79 -27.59 1.08 29.10
CA GLU A 79 -28.61 1.78 29.90
C GLU A 79 -29.28 2.89 29.07
N SER A 80 -28.49 3.68 28.33
CA SER A 80 -28.92 4.70 27.37
C SER A 80 -28.30 4.49 25.99
N GLY A 81 -28.86 5.13 24.95
CA GLY A 81 -28.30 5.08 23.60
C GLY A 81 -29.10 5.83 22.53
N CYS A 82 -28.56 5.84 21.31
CA CYS A 82 -29.19 6.47 20.15
C CYS A 82 -30.05 5.46 19.36
N VAL A 83 -31.30 5.84 19.07
CA VAL A 83 -32.28 4.99 18.38
C VAL A 83 -32.84 5.73 17.16
N LYS A 84 -32.92 5.03 16.03
CA LYS A 84 -33.53 5.50 14.78
C LYS A 84 -35.03 5.28 14.80
N GLN A 85 -35.78 6.27 14.33
CA GLN A 85 -37.24 6.22 14.20
C GLN A 85 -37.63 6.77 12.82
N GLY A 86 -37.61 5.88 11.82
CA GLY A 86 -37.76 6.25 10.41
C GLY A 86 -36.57 7.06 9.92
N GLU A 87 -36.80 8.33 9.59
CA GLU A 87 -35.76 9.28 9.17
C GLU A 87 -35.18 10.10 10.34
N THR A 88 -35.70 9.94 11.55
CA THR A 88 -35.26 10.70 12.74
C THR A 88 -34.39 9.85 13.66
N TYR A 89 -33.59 10.53 14.50
CA TYR A 89 -32.72 9.91 15.51
C TYR A 89 -33.06 10.52 16.86
N GLN A 90 -33.22 9.68 17.88
CA GLN A 90 -33.62 10.07 19.22
C GLN A 90 -32.70 9.41 20.25
N TRP A 91 -32.20 10.21 21.20
CA TRP A 91 -31.54 9.70 22.40
C TRP A 91 -32.57 9.14 23.38
N VAL A 92 -32.30 7.96 23.93
CA VAL A 92 -33.17 7.24 24.88
C VAL A 92 -32.36 6.95 26.15
N GLU A 93 -32.77 7.53 27.27
CA GLU A 93 -32.06 7.41 28.56
C GLU A 93 -32.31 6.06 29.27
N ASP A 94 -33.50 5.48 29.10
CA ASP A 94 -33.94 4.21 29.71
C ASP A 94 -33.94 3.04 28.69
N LEU A 95 -32.99 3.03 27.76
CA LEU A 95 -32.88 2.02 26.69
C LEU A 95 -32.73 0.60 27.25
N ASN A 96 -31.99 0.43 28.36
CA ASN A 96 -31.81 -0.83 29.11
C ASN A 96 -31.54 -2.07 28.23
N ARG A 97 -30.76 -1.90 27.16
CA ARG A 97 -30.59 -2.91 26.11
C ARG A 97 -29.43 -3.84 26.39
N VAL A 98 -29.72 -5.13 26.43
CA VAL A 98 -28.73 -6.21 26.51
C VAL A 98 -28.09 -6.41 25.13
N THR A 99 -26.82 -6.05 25.00
CA THR A 99 -25.99 -6.27 23.79
C THR A 99 -24.97 -7.36 24.08
N GLN A 100 -25.14 -8.51 23.44
CA GLN A 100 -24.30 -9.70 23.62
C GLN A 100 -22.89 -9.44 23.10
N LEU A 101 -21.89 -9.72 23.95
CA LEU A 101 -20.46 -9.52 23.68
C LEU A 101 -19.77 -10.83 23.27
N ALA A 102 -20.17 -11.91 23.93
CA ALA A 102 -19.74 -13.26 23.67
C ALA A 102 -20.93 -14.18 23.96
N GLY A 103 -21.21 -15.11 23.06
CA GLY A 103 -22.36 -16.01 23.18
C GLY A 103 -22.28 -17.16 22.20
N GLY A 104 -22.22 -18.38 22.72
CA GLY A 104 -22.08 -19.59 21.92
C GLY A 104 -22.04 -20.83 22.81
N LEU A 105 -21.98 -22.02 22.20
CA LEU A 105 -21.62 -23.22 22.95
C LEU A 105 -20.13 -23.16 23.29
N PHE A 106 -19.81 -23.08 24.58
CA PHE A 106 -18.45 -23.13 25.08
C PHE A 106 -18.18 -24.46 25.81
N ARG A 107 -16.98 -25.01 25.61
CA ARG A 107 -16.35 -25.91 26.58
C ARG A 107 -15.58 -25.03 27.55
N TYR A 108 -15.76 -25.27 28.85
CA TYR A 108 -15.03 -24.57 29.89
C TYR A 108 -14.03 -25.48 30.60
N SER A 109 -12.93 -24.90 31.10
CA SER A 109 -11.96 -25.57 31.96
C SER A 109 -11.36 -24.59 32.98
N PHE A 110 -11.04 -25.08 34.17
CA PHE A 110 -10.38 -24.30 35.22
C PHE A 110 -8.96 -24.82 35.47
N ALA A 111 -8.01 -23.89 35.59
CA ALA A 111 -6.63 -24.13 36.02
C ALA A 111 -6.26 -23.08 37.08
N GLY A 112 -6.27 -23.48 38.36
CA GLY A 112 -6.06 -22.53 39.47
C GLY A 112 -7.22 -21.52 39.57
N ASP A 113 -6.89 -20.25 39.44
CA ASP A 113 -7.81 -19.10 39.35
C ASP A 113 -8.15 -18.70 37.90
N THR A 114 -7.63 -19.43 36.90
CA THR A 114 -7.93 -19.19 35.49
C THR A 114 -9.08 -20.06 34.99
N LEU A 115 -10.05 -19.43 34.33
CA LEU A 115 -11.13 -20.03 33.56
C LEU A 115 -10.84 -19.83 32.06
N THR A 116 -10.86 -20.91 31.29
CA THR A 116 -10.81 -20.84 29.82
C THR A 116 -12.16 -21.26 29.26
N LEU A 117 -12.72 -20.47 28.34
CA LEU A 117 -13.84 -20.87 27.48
C LEU A 117 -13.33 -21.07 26.04
N THR A 118 -13.64 -22.21 25.42
CA THR A 118 -13.32 -22.50 24.02
C THR A 118 -14.61 -22.70 23.24
N ALA A 119 -14.80 -21.94 22.15
CA ALA A 119 -15.96 -22.09 21.29
C ALA A 119 -16.02 -23.51 20.67
N LEU A 120 -17.23 -24.06 20.54
CA LEU A 120 -17.46 -25.42 20.01
C LEU A 120 -18.12 -25.45 18.63
N ASN A 121 -18.80 -24.37 18.24
CA ASN A 121 -19.71 -24.34 17.08
C ASN A 121 -19.42 -23.19 16.10
N GLU A 122 -18.35 -22.43 16.29
CA GLU A 122 -17.88 -21.47 15.28
C GLU A 122 -17.19 -22.26 14.15
N GLU A 123 -17.54 -21.98 12.88
CA GLU A 123 -16.59 -22.28 11.81
C GLU A 123 -15.33 -21.43 12.06
N PRO A 124 -14.12 -21.96 11.79
CA PRO A 124 -12.92 -21.16 11.93
C PRO A 124 -13.01 -19.88 11.10
N ASP A 125 -12.40 -18.80 11.56
CA ASP A 125 -12.33 -17.57 10.77
C ASP A 125 -11.58 -17.81 9.42
N TYR A 126 -11.54 -16.80 8.56
CA TYR A 126 -10.86 -16.88 7.26
C TYR A 126 -9.37 -17.27 7.35
N TYR A 127 -8.76 -17.18 8.54
CA TYR A 127 -7.38 -17.51 8.83
C TYR A 127 -7.20 -18.82 9.63
N GLY A 128 -8.31 -19.49 10.02
CA GLY A 128 -8.32 -20.77 10.72
C GLY A 128 -8.40 -20.70 12.26
N ASN A 129 -8.67 -19.52 12.84
CA ASN A 129 -8.74 -19.34 14.29
C ASN A 129 -10.07 -19.82 14.89
N VAL A 130 -10.05 -20.21 16.16
CA VAL A 130 -11.24 -20.54 16.98
C VAL A 130 -11.24 -19.63 18.20
N THR A 131 -12.39 -19.03 18.55
CA THR A 131 -12.47 -18.12 19.69
C THR A 131 -12.17 -18.84 21.01
N VAL A 132 -11.12 -18.37 21.70
CA VAL A 132 -10.78 -18.77 23.07
C VAL A 132 -10.80 -17.54 23.95
N LEU A 133 -11.65 -17.57 24.98
CA LEU A 133 -11.77 -16.49 25.96
C LEU A 133 -11.09 -16.94 27.26
N THR A 134 -9.98 -16.28 27.59
CA THR A 134 -9.23 -16.56 28.84
C THR A 134 -9.60 -15.52 29.89
N PHE A 135 -10.10 -16.02 31.02
CA PHE A 135 -10.60 -15.27 32.16
C PHE A 135 -9.72 -15.59 33.36
N VAL A 136 -8.88 -14.65 33.81
CA VAL A 136 -7.95 -14.87 34.94
C VAL A 136 -8.45 -14.18 36.20
N GLY A 137 -8.20 -14.77 37.36
CA GLY A 137 -8.38 -14.13 38.67
C GLY A 137 -9.78 -14.25 39.27
N GLY A 138 -9.85 -14.02 40.58
CA GLY A 138 -11.06 -14.13 41.40
C GLY A 138 -10.94 -15.20 42.50
N ASP A 139 -12.01 -15.41 43.26
CA ASP A 139 -12.13 -16.60 44.11
C ASP A 139 -12.54 -17.80 43.24
N PRO A 140 -11.89 -18.98 43.32
CA PRO A 140 -12.28 -20.15 42.54
C PRO A 140 -13.77 -20.51 42.68
N GLY A 141 -14.49 -20.49 41.56
CA GLY A 141 -15.94 -20.68 41.52
C GLY A 141 -16.78 -19.41 41.69
N LYS A 142 -16.19 -18.22 41.60
CA LYS A 142 -16.88 -16.93 41.47
C LYS A 142 -16.38 -16.16 40.25
N LEU A 143 -17.23 -15.31 39.67
CA LEU A 143 -16.90 -14.46 38.53
C LEU A 143 -16.52 -13.00 38.93
N GLN A 144 -16.10 -12.80 40.19
CA GLN A 144 -15.69 -11.49 40.72
C GLN A 144 -14.20 -11.23 40.47
N GLY A 145 -13.82 -10.04 39.98
CA GLY A 145 -12.42 -9.69 39.71
C GLY A 145 -11.79 -10.51 38.58
N VAL A 146 -12.63 -11.07 37.71
CA VAL A 146 -12.24 -11.79 36.51
C VAL A 146 -11.74 -10.81 35.46
N TRP A 147 -10.58 -11.08 34.85
CA TRP A 147 -10.03 -10.34 33.71
C TRP A 147 -10.19 -11.16 32.43
N LEU A 148 -11.08 -10.76 31.51
CA LEU A 148 -11.04 -11.28 30.13
C LEU A 148 -9.88 -10.61 29.39
N GLN A 149 -8.97 -11.39 28.82
CA GLN A 149 -7.96 -10.88 27.90
C GLN A 149 -8.38 -11.12 26.44
N LEU A 150 -8.37 -10.05 25.63
CA LEU A 150 -8.52 -10.10 24.18
C LEU A 150 -7.36 -9.33 23.51
N THR A 151 -6.51 -10.03 22.76
CA THR A 151 -5.30 -9.46 22.16
C THR A 151 -5.48 -9.32 20.65
N ARG A 152 -5.39 -8.09 20.11
CA ARG A 152 -5.08 -7.83 18.69
C ARG A 152 -3.58 -7.58 18.55
N SER A 153 -3.04 -7.60 17.33
CA SER A 153 -1.58 -7.55 17.14
C SER A 153 -0.91 -6.29 17.70
N ALA A 154 -1.61 -5.15 17.70
CA ALA A 154 -1.15 -3.87 18.26
C ALA A 154 -1.54 -3.59 19.72
N TYR A 155 -2.52 -4.30 20.32
CA TYR A 155 -3.01 -3.98 21.66
C TYR A 155 -3.73 -5.13 22.38
N THR A 156 -3.70 -5.09 23.71
CA THR A 156 -4.45 -6.00 24.58
C THR A 156 -5.58 -5.25 25.28
N MET A 157 -6.79 -5.80 25.18
CA MET A 157 -7.94 -5.39 25.99
C MET A 157 -8.06 -6.29 27.23
N TYR A 158 -8.39 -5.69 28.36
CA TYR A 158 -8.66 -6.37 29.63
C TYR A 158 -10.03 -5.94 30.14
N TRP A 159 -10.95 -6.88 30.38
CA TRP A 159 -12.29 -6.56 30.91
C TRP A 159 -12.45 -7.13 32.32
N ASN A 160 -12.70 -6.25 33.28
CA ASN A 160 -12.78 -6.52 34.72
C ASN A 160 -14.23 -6.60 35.20
N PHE A 161 -14.67 -7.76 35.68
CA PHE A 161 -16.05 -7.96 36.16
C PHE A 161 -16.16 -7.75 37.69
N GLY A 162 -16.73 -6.61 38.10
CA GLY A 162 -17.12 -6.30 39.48
C GLY A 162 -18.54 -6.78 39.82
N GLU A 163 -19.03 -6.56 41.05
CA GLU A 163 -20.32 -7.15 41.51
C GLU A 163 -21.56 -6.76 40.71
N ALA A 164 -21.54 -5.63 39.98
CA ALA A 164 -22.63 -5.17 39.13
C ALA A 164 -22.16 -4.34 37.91
N SER A 165 -20.84 -4.27 37.66
CA SER A 165 -20.27 -3.43 36.61
C SER A 165 -19.03 -4.05 35.98
N ILE A 166 -18.80 -3.75 34.71
CA ILE A 166 -17.65 -4.17 33.93
C ILE A 166 -16.80 -2.94 33.58
N GLU A 167 -15.50 -3.01 33.88
CA GLU A 167 -14.52 -1.99 33.50
C GLU A 167 -13.64 -2.52 32.36
N ILE A 168 -13.61 -1.82 31.23
CA ILE A 168 -12.75 -2.17 30.09
C ILE A 168 -11.50 -1.28 30.13
N ARG A 169 -10.33 -1.90 30.00
CA ARG A 169 -9.03 -1.22 29.84
C ARG A 169 -8.29 -1.72 28.61
N VAL A 170 -7.39 -0.88 28.09
CA VAL A 170 -6.58 -1.19 26.90
C VAL A 170 -5.12 -0.82 27.12
N LEU A 171 -4.22 -1.73 26.74
CA LEU A 171 -2.77 -1.55 26.77
C LEU A 171 -2.21 -1.67 25.35
N GLU A 172 -1.56 -0.62 24.88
CA GLU A 172 -0.91 -0.59 23.56
C GLU A 172 0.45 -1.31 23.61
N LYS A 173 0.77 -2.06 22.54
CA LYS A 173 2.06 -2.74 22.37
C LYS A 173 3.11 -1.69 21.98
N GLU A 174 3.94 -1.30 22.93
CA GLU A 174 4.92 -0.19 22.86
C GLU A 174 5.75 -0.14 21.56
N ASN A 175 6.09 -1.30 21.01
CA ASN A 175 6.91 -1.45 19.80
C ASN A 175 6.18 -2.18 18.65
N PHE A 176 4.87 -1.97 18.48
CA PHE A 176 4.15 -2.47 17.31
C PHE A 176 4.60 -1.77 16.02
N ASN A 177 4.94 -2.55 14.98
CA ASN A 177 5.32 -2.01 13.68
C ASN A 177 4.08 -1.80 12.79
N TYR A 178 3.53 -0.59 12.83
CA TYR A 178 2.39 -0.21 12.00
C TYR A 178 2.69 -0.25 10.49
N MET A 179 3.98 -0.25 10.08
CA MET A 179 4.38 -0.40 8.68
C MET A 179 4.30 -1.86 8.19
N GLN A 180 4.00 -2.82 9.07
CA GLN A 180 3.70 -4.22 8.79
C GLN A 180 2.26 -4.55 9.21
N SER A 181 1.33 -3.71 8.77
CA SER A 181 -0.11 -3.84 9.03
C SER A 181 -0.89 -4.21 7.77
N LEU A 182 -2.11 -4.71 7.97
CA LEU A 182 -3.05 -5.01 6.87
C LEU A 182 -3.45 -3.74 6.10
N PHE A 183 -3.51 -2.58 6.77
CA PHE A 183 -3.62 -1.26 6.11
C PHE A 183 -2.51 -1.04 5.08
N MET A 184 -1.24 -1.29 5.41
CA MET A 184 -0.12 -1.06 4.48
C MET A 184 -0.12 -2.02 3.29
N TRP A 185 -0.60 -3.25 3.49
CA TRP A 185 -0.81 -4.19 2.39
C TRP A 185 -1.81 -3.64 1.37
N MET A 186 -3.00 -3.22 1.83
CA MET A 186 -4.03 -2.63 0.96
C MET A 186 -3.57 -1.30 0.36
N PHE A 187 -2.80 -0.49 1.09
CA PHE A 187 -2.22 0.74 0.56
C PHE A 187 -1.33 0.46 -0.66
N TYR A 188 -0.40 -0.50 -0.60
CA TYR A 188 0.44 -0.84 -1.76
C TYR A 188 -0.33 -1.50 -2.91
N GLU A 189 -1.32 -2.34 -2.61
CA GLU A 189 -2.21 -2.91 -3.64
C GLU A 189 -2.97 -1.80 -4.38
N SER A 190 -3.49 -0.82 -3.63
CA SER A 190 -4.19 0.34 -4.19
C SER A 190 -3.29 1.27 -5.03
N LEU A 191 -1.98 1.29 -4.80
CA LEU A 191 -1.02 2.00 -5.67
C LEU A 191 -0.91 1.31 -7.05
N GLU A 192 -0.96 -0.02 -7.10
CA GLU A 192 -0.84 -0.78 -8.35
C GLU A 192 -2.09 -0.63 -9.22
N ASP A 193 -3.29 -0.86 -8.66
CA ASP A 193 -4.56 -0.78 -9.40
C ASP A 193 -5.11 0.66 -9.54
N SER A 194 -4.57 1.60 -8.76
CA SER A 194 -4.98 3.00 -8.70
C SER A 194 -6.42 3.23 -8.20
N SER A 195 -6.99 2.30 -7.43
CA SER A 195 -8.25 2.46 -6.69
C SER A 195 -8.17 3.62 -5.69
N MET A 196 -7.16 3.56 -4.82
CA MET A 196 -7.04 4.34 -3.58
C MET A 196 -8.19 4.10 -2.58
N ASP A 197 -8.64 2.84 -2.47
CA ASP A 197 -9.58 2.43 -1.42
C ASP A 197 -8.83 2.26 -0.08
N ILE A 198 -9.21 3.04 0.94
CA ILE A 198 -8.49 3.18 2.20
C ILE A 198 -9.36 2.70 3.38
N TYR A 199 -8.83 1.80 4.20
CA TYR A 199 -9.51 1.17 5.33
C TYR A 199 -8.70 1.39 6.61
N ALA A 200 -8.99 2.49 7.32
CA ALA A 200 -8.16 2.99 8.42
C ALA A 200 -8.09 2.04 9.65
N ASP A 201 -9.14 1.27 9.90
CA ASP A 201 -9.27 0.35 11.04
C ASP A 201 -8.36 -0.89 10.94
N LEU A 202 -7.83 -1.18 9.76
CA LEU A 202 -6.92 -2.30 9.49
C LEU A 202 -5.46 -2.02 9.89
N ILE A 203 -5.20 -0.85 10.49
CA ILE A 203 -3.86 -0.40 10.91
C ILE A 203 -3.31 -1.19 12.12
N TYR A 204 -4.17 -1.87 12.89
CA TYR A 204 -3.80 -2.59 14.13
C TYR A 204 -3.52 -4.10 13.94
N ASP A 205 -3.86 -4.65 12.78
CA ASP A 205 -3.70 -6.08 12.47
C ASP A 205 -2.38 -6.31 11.73
N GLU A 206 -1.55 -7.19 12.28
CA GLU A 206 -0.20 -7.48 11.75
C GLU A 206 -0.28 -8.31 10.46
N HIS A 207 0.36 -7.82 9.40
CA HIS A 207 0.41 -8.51 8.11
C HIS A 207 1.82 -8.48 7.53
N ALA A 208 2.28 -9.63 7.03
CA ALA A 208 3.59 -9.76 6.40
C ALA A 208 3.53 -9.28 4.95
N VAL A 209 3.93 -8.02 4.73
CA VAL A 209 3.89 -7.36 3.41
C VAL A 209 5.26 -7.46 2.72
N ASP A 210 5.26 -7.75 1.42
CA ASP A 210 6.40 -7.53 0.52
C ASP A 210 6.10 -6.34 -0.42
N PRO A 211 6.64 -5.14 -0.14
CA PRO A 211 6.43 -3.96 -1.00
C PRO A 211 7.02 -4.13 -2.40
N GLY A 212 8.06 -4.96 -2.55
CA GLY A 212 8.76 -5.17 -3.83
C GLY A 212 7.84 -5.76 -4.90
N ARG A 213 6.88 -6.59 -4.49
CA ARG A 213 5.82 -7.13 -5.38
C ARG A 213 5.02 -6.04 -6.09
N TYR A 214 4.79 -4.91 -5.42
CA TYR A 214 4.01 -3.78 -5.92
C TYR A 214 4.89 -2.72 -6.63
N GLY A 215 6.18 -2.99 -6.83
CA GLY A 215 7.14 -2.03 -7.38
C GLY A 215 7.51 -0.90 -6.41
N VAL A 216 7.34 -1.13 -5.10
CA VAL A 216 7.71 -0.21 -4.02
C VAL A 216 9.06 -0.63 -3.42
N ALA A 217 10.02 0.29 -3.33
CA ALA A 217 11.35 0.02 -2.77
C ALA A 217 11.61 0.86 -1.51
N ILE A 218 11.86 0.20 -0.39
CA ILE A 218 12.01 0.86 0.92
C ILE A 218 13.38 1.52 1.05
N LEU A 219 13.42 2.82 1.32
CA LEU A 219 14.65 3.57 1.61
C LEU A 219 14.94 3.61 3.11
N LYS A 220 13.89 3.76 3.93
CA LYS A 220 13.95 3.80 5.40
C LYS A 220 12.59 3.39 5.96
N GLN A 221 12.57 2.55 7.00
CA GLN A 221 11.37 2.26 7.79
C GLN A 221 11.68 2.41 9.28
N ASP A 222 10.70 2.89 10.06
CA ASP A 222 10.60 2.68 11.50
C ASP A 222 9.14 2.32 11.85
N HIS A 223 8.87 2.06 13.13
CA HIS A 223 7.61 1.45 13.56
C HIS A 223 6.34 2.33 13.35
N ARG A 224 6.49 3.59 12.90
CA ARG A 224 5.38 4.53 12.60
C ARG A 224 5.57 5.32 11.31
N SER A 225 6.68 5.18 10.60
CA SER A 225 6.92 5.90 9.35
C SER A 225 7.78 5.12 8.36
N GLU A 226 7.56 5.38 7.08
CA GLU A 226 8.33 4.80 5.99
C GLU A 226 8.63 5.85 4.92
N THR A 227 9.85 5.81 4.39
CA THR A 227 10.27 6.50 3.18
C THR A 227 10.58 5.47 2.12
N PHE A 228 9.90 5.53 0.99
CA PHE A 228 10.01 4.56 -0.11
C PHE A 228 10.07 5.26 -1.46
N THR A 229 10.49 4.54 -2.50
CA THR A 229 10.29 4.97 -3.89
C THR A 229 9.23 4.11 -4.58
N TYR A 230 8.45 4.75 -5.44
CA TYR A 230 7.43 4.10 -6.27
C TYR A 230 7.37 4.80 -7.63
N LYS A 231 7.38 4.02 -8.73
CA LYS A 231 7.45 4.54 -10.12
C LYS A 231 8.57 5.60 -10.31
N GLY A 232 9.70 5.45 -9.60
CA GLY A 232 10.86 6.34 -9.63
C GLY A 232 10.83 7.52 -8.65
N VAL A 233 9.70 7.82 -8.01
CA VAL A 233 9.52 9.00 -7.16
C VAL A 233 9.53 8.63 -5.67
N THR A 234 10.14 9.46 -4.84
CA THR A 234 10.21 9.27 -3.37
C THR A 234 8.96 9.79 -2.66
N TYR A 235 8.48 8.99 -1.71
CA TYR A 235 7.33 9.29 -0.85
C TYR A 235 7.69 9.06 0.63
N GLU A 236 7.01 9.77 1.53
CA GLU A 236 7.05 9.54 2.99
C GLU A 236 5.62 9.37 3.51
N LEU A 237 5.34 8.21 4.13
CA LEU A 237 4.14 7.94 4.92
C LEU A 237 4.51 7.95 6.40
N LYS A 238 3.74 8.66 7.23
CA LYS A 238 4.03 8.83 8.65
C LYS A 238 2.77 8.93 9.49
N ILE A 239 2.66 8.07 10.50
CA ILE A 239 1.63 8.14 11.54
C ILE A 239 1.97 9.26 12.52
N ASP A 240 1.13 10.30 12.54
CA ASP A 240 1.26 11.47 13.40
C ASP A 240 0.63 11.22 14.77
N SER A 241 -0.51 10.52 14.83
CA SER A 241 -1.04 9.92 16.05
C SER A 241 -1.83 8.64 15.76
N VAL A 242 -1.85 7.72 16.72
CA VAL A 242 -2.65 6.50 16.68
C VAL A 242 -3.02 6.13 18.11
N HIS A 243 -4.29 5.81 18.34
CA HIS A 243 -4.79 5.27 19.61
C HIS A 243 -5.57 3.97 19.36
N SER A 244 -5.24 2.94 20.13
CA SER A 244 -5.91 1.65 20.06
C SER A 244 -7.19 1.64 20.89
N PHE A 245 -8.28 1.20 20.25
CA PHE A 245 -9.64 1.10 20.80
C PHE A 245 -10.22 2.48 21.18
N ASP A 246 -11.34 2.82 20.55
CA ASP A 246 -11.61 4.15 20.00
C ASP A 246 -10.51 4.61 19.03
N ASP A 247 -10.79 4.29 17.77
CA ASP A 247 -9.91 4.17 16.61
C ASP A 247 -9.51 5.55 16.06
N HIS A 248 -8.70 6.28 16.81
CA HIS A 248 -8.16 7.58 16.37
C HIS A 248 -6.86 7.36 15.59
N LEU A 249 -6.92 7.42 14.26
CA LEU A 249 -5.75 7.39 13.38
C LEU A 249 -5.54 8.74 12.71
N SER A 250 -4.31 9.25 12.75
CA SER A 250 -3.90 10.48 12.09
C SER A 250 -2.57 10.23 11.38
N LEU A 251 -2.52 10.37 10.06
CA LEU A 251 -1.29 10.17 9.28
C LEU A 251 -1.13 11.14 8.11
N THR A 252 0.13 11.50 7.86
CA THR A 252 0.57 12.27 6.69
C THR A 252 1.12 11.31 5.64
N PHE A 253 0.65 11.44 4.39
CA PHE A 253 1.35 10.97 3.20
C PHE A 253 1.91 12.15 2.42
N SER A 254 3.12 12.03 1.84
CA SER A 254 3.78 13.19 1.23
C SER A 254 4.82 12.86 0.15
N SER A 255 5.09 13.84 -0.71
CA SER A 255 6.26 13.86 -1.61
C SER A 255 6.76 15.30 -1.75
N GLY A 256 8.02 15.54 -1.40
CA GLY A 256 8.61 16.88 -1.36
C GLY A 256 7.86 17.82 -0.42
N SER A 257 7.18 18.82 -0.98
CA SER A 257 6.32 19.77 -0.23
C SER A 257 4.82 19.46 -0.30
N ALA A 258 4.38 18.52 -1.14
CA ALA A 258 2.99 18.11 -1.25
C ALA A 258 2.62 17.13 -0.14
N LYS A 259 1.44 17.28 0.45
CA LYS A 259 0.96 16.47 1.58
C LYS A 259 -0.52 16.14 1.46
N CYS A 260 -0.87 14.92 1.81
CA CYS A 260 -2.21 14.41 2.04
C CYS A 260 -2.32 14.00 3.50
N HIS A 261 -3.46 14.29 4.13
CA HIS A 261 -3.70 14.02 5.54
C HIS A 261 -4.91 13.11 5.70
N LEU A 262 -4.73 11.99 6.40
CA LEU A 262 -5.81 11.10 6.82
C LEU A 262 -6.07 11.35 8.32
N GLU A 263 -7.32 11.59 8.66
CA GLU A 263 -7.84 11.60 10.02
C GLU A 263 -9.04 10.64 10.06
N TYR A 264 -9.01 9.65 10.93
CA TYR A 264 -10.10 8.71 11.21
C TYR A 264 -10.35 8.63 12.71
N PHE A 265 -11.61 8.45 13.08
CA PHE A 265 -12.06 8.30 14.45
C PHE A 265 -13.24 7.33 14.52
N SER A 266 -13.18 6.32 15.40
CA SER A 266 -14.36 5.55 15.81
C SER A 266 -14.57 5.57 17.31
N THR A 267 -15.83 5.49 17.76
CA THR A 267 -16.18 5.23 19.17
C THR A 267 -17.34 4.26 19.34
N LEU A 268 -17.27 3.42 20.38
CA LEU A 268 -18.41 2.66 20.89
C LEU A 268 -19.33 3.53 21.79
N LYS A 269 -18.82 4.67 22.28
CA LYS A 269 -19.52 5.55 23.22
C LYS A 269 -20.30 6.65 22.49
N VAL A 270 -21.30 6.24 21.71
CA VAL A 270 -22.26 7.16 21.07
C VAL A 270 -22.94 8.01 22.14
N THR A 271 -22.94 9.34 21.98
CA THR A 271 -23.54 10.29 22.96
C THR A 271 -24.79 10.99 22.44
N SER A 272 -25.51 11.70 23.32
CA SER A 272 -26.70 12.48 22.95
C SER A 272 -26.41 13.56 21.90
N GLU A 273 -25.22 14.15 21.95
CA GLU A 273 -24.73 15.20 21.03
C GLU A 273 -24.39 14.65 19.64
N MET A 274 -24.02 13.36 19.57
CA MET A 274 -23.82 12.63 18.32
C MET A 274 -25.15 12.21 17.70
N CYS A 275 -26.17 11.90 18.51
CA CYS A 275 -27.44 11.28 18.10
C CYS A 275 -28.36 12.20 17.28
N LYS A 276 -28.05 12.37 15.99
CA LYS A 276 -28.73 13.30 15.07
C LYS A 276 -28.71 12.79 13.63
N ALA A 277 -29.67 13.27 12.82
CA ALA A 277 -29.74 12.96 11.39
C ALA A 277 -28.57 13.51 10.56
N GLU A 278 -27.81 14.51 11.05
CA GLU A 278 -26.60 15.04 10.38
C GLU A 278 -25.42 14.04 10.38
N ASN A 279 -25.45 13.06 11.30
CA ASN A 279 -24.42 12.03 11.47
C ASN A 279 -24.91 10.65 10.97
N LYS A 280 -25.98 10.60 10.16
CA LYS A 280 -26.68 9.36 9.79
C LYS A 280 -25.81 8.31 9.09
N ASP A 281 -24.76 8.76 8.40
CA ASP A 281 -23.83 7.93 7.63
C ASP A 281 -22.57 7.57 8.45
N ASP A 282 -22.33 8.26 9.57
CA ASP A 282 -21.27 7.95 10.54
C ASP A 282 -21.68 6.81 11.52
N PHE A 283 -22.93 6.30 11.46
CA PHE A 283 -23.47 5.34 12.41
C PHE A 283 -23.38 3.88 11.96
N HIS A 284 -22.97 3.03 12.90
CA HIS A 284 -23.07 1.58 12.81
C HIS A 284 -24.19 1.06 13.71
N TYR A 285 -24.86 0.03 13.22
CA TYR A 285 -26.09 -0.53 13.79
C TYR A 285 -25.84 -1.92 14.41
N SER A 286 -26.82 -2.47 15.12
CA SER A 286 -26.72 -3.81 15.71
C SER A 286 -27.40 -4.87 14.86
N ASP A 287 -26.76 -6.01 14.61
CA ASP A 287 -27.38 -7.15 13.92
C ASP A 287 -28.65 -7.65 14.62
N ALA A 288 -28.68 -7.55 15.95
CA ALA A 288 -29.83 -7.92 16.77
C ALA A 288 -30.95 -6.85 16.82
N ASN A 289 -30.69 -5.61 16.37
CA ASN A 289 -31.71 -4.58 16.15
C ASN A 289 -31.16 -3.46 15.23
N PRO A 290 -31.62 -3.38 13.96
CA PRO A 290 -31.11 -2.43 12.97
C PRO A 290 -31.56 -0.97 13.21
N ASP A 291 -32.29 -0.68 14.29
CA ASP A 291 -32.66 0.69 14.69
C ASP A 291 -31.82 1.24 15.86
N VAL A 292 -30.85 0.49 16.42
CA VAL A 292 -30.03 0.93 17.58
C VAL A 292 -28.55 1.05 17.20
N MET A 293 -27.96 2.22 17.52
CA MET A 293 -26.55 2.48 17.21
C MET A 293 -25.62 1.77 18.21
N THR A 294 -24.59 1.11 17.70
CA THR A 294 -23.57 0.38 18.49
C THR A 294 -22.21 1.05 18.45
N ARG A 295 -21.93 1.80 17.38
CA ARG A 295 -20.68 2.50 17.13
C ARG A 295 -20.95 3.73 16.27
N TYR A 296 -20.12 4.74 16.42
CA TYR A 296 -19.99 5.89 15.52
C TYR A 296 -18.58 5.85 14.92
N SER A 297 -18.42 6.17 13.64
CA SER A 297 -17.11 6.28 12.98
C SER A 297 -17.14 7.36 11.91
N ARG A 298 -16.06 8.12 11.80
CA ARG A 298 -15.93 9.21 10.85
C ARG A 298 -14.46 9.46 10.53
N GLY A 299 -14.15 9.61 9.25
CA GLY A 299 -12.85 10.07 8.80
C GLY A 299 -12.95 10.85 7.48
N ASN A 300 -11.83 10.91 6.76
CA ASN A 300 -11.72 11.50 5.42
C ASN A 300 -11.00 10.56 4.43
N GLU A 301 -11.20 9.24 4.56
CA GLU A 301 -10.59 8.19 3.74
C GLU A 301 -10.77 8.47 2.24
N GLU A 302 -11.95 8.90 1.82
CA GLU A 302 -12.26 9.20 0.41
C GLU A 302 -11.50 10.45 -0.09
N GLU A 303 -11.42 11.52 0.70
CA GLU A 303 -10.60 12.70 0.38
C GLU A 303 -9.10 12.41 0.41
N PHE A 304 -8.65 11.58 1.35
CA PHE A 304 -7.25 11.16 1.45
C PHE A 304 -6.86 10.33 0.23
N GLY A 305 -7.63 9.30 -0.15
CA GLY A 305 -7.40 8.50 -1.35
C GLY A 305 -7.39 9.36 -2.63
N LYS A 306 -8.35 10.28 -2.78
CA LYS A 306 -8.35 11.28 -3.88
C LYS A 306 -7.10 12.16 -3.87
N CYS A 307 -6.62 12.58 -2.71
CA CYS A 307 -5.40 13.38 -2.58
C CYS A 307 -4.15 12.58 -2.96
N VAL A 308 -4.01 11.34 -2.47
CA VAL A 308 -2.88 10.46 -2.84
C VAL A 308 -2.87 10.24 -4.35
N LYS A 309 -4.04 10.01 -4.98
CA LYS A 309 -4.18 9.90 -6.44
C LYS A 309 -3.67 11.16 -7.16
N GLN A 310 -4.17 12.34 -6.77
CA GLN A 310 -3.73 13.61 -7.37
C GLN A 310 -2.22 13.85 -7.19
N LEU A 311 -1.66 13.48 -6.04
CA LEU A 311 -0.23 13.62 -5.75
C LEU A 311 0.62 12.66 -6.61
N MET A 312 0.13 11.43 -6.85
CA MET A 312 0.73 10.48 -7.80
C MET A 312 0.63 10.98 -9.26
N ASP A 313 -0.54 11.48 -9.69
CA ASP A 313 -0.77 11.97 -11.04
C ASP A 313 0.08 13.23 -11.35
N LEU A 314 0.19 14.18 -10.41
CA LEU A 314 1.09 15.34 -10.51
C LEU A 314 2.57 14.93 -10.63
N ASN A 315 2.94 13.80 -10.05
CA ASN A 315 4.28 13.23 -10.19
C ASN A 315 4.47 12.42 -11.50
N LYS A 316 3.38 11.96 -12.14
CA LYS A 316 3.39 11.36 -13.50
C LYS A 316 3.76 12.40 -14.56
N GLU A 317 3.44 13.68 -14.35
CA GLU A 317 3.64 14.76 -15.35
C GLU A 317 5.07 15.35 -15.43
N LYS A 318 6.03 14.92 -14.60
CA LYS A 318 7.43 15.38 -14.72
C LYS A 318 8.21 14.68 -15.83
N LYS A 319 7.68 14.75 -17.05
CA LYS A 319 8.46 14.58 -18.29
C LYS A 319 9.48 15.72 -18.38
N THR A 320 10.66 15.52 -17.81
CA THR A 320 11.72 16.55 -17.77
C THR A 320 12.20 16.95 -19.17
N ALA A 321 12.00 16.07 -20.17
CA ALA A 321 12.11 16.37 -21.60
C ALA A 321 11.34 17.64 -22.03
N TRP A 322 10.14 17.88 -21.49
CA TRP A 322 9.27 19.00 -21.88
C TRP A 322 9.86 20.37 -21.55
N ASN A 323 10.81 20.46 -20.61
CA ASN A 323 11.53 21.71 -20.32
C ASN A 323 12.45 22.19 -21.47
N TYR A 324 12.68 21.34 -22.47
CA TYR A 324 13.62 21.59 -23.57
C TYR A 324 12.96 21.69 -24.95
N LEU A 325 11.63 21.55 -25.03
CA LEU A 325 10.84 21.80 -26.23
C LEU A 325 10.97 23.27 -26.67
N ASN A 326 11.06 23.54 -27.97
CA ASN A 326 11.10 24.91 -28.47
C ASN A 326 9.77 25.65 -28.20
N PRO A 327 9.72 26.71 -27.35
CA PRO A 327 8.48 27.41 -26.99
C PRO A 327 7.90 28.29 -28.11
N ASN A 328 8.53 28.31 -29.29
CA ASN A 328 8.06 29.01 -30.49
C ASN A 328 7.40 28.07 -31.51
N VAL A 329 7.31 26.76 -31.20
CA VAL A 329 6.63 25.74 -32.00
C VAL A 329 5.31 25.39 -31.33
N ASP A 330 4.28 25.23 -32.15
CA ASP A 330 2.97 24.73 -31.73
C ASP A 330 2.98 23.20 -31.83
N TYR A 331 2.59 22.50 -30.76
CA TYR A 331 2.69 21.04 -30.65
C TYR A 331 1.31 20.41 -30.45
N ASP A 332 0.95 19.50 -31.33
CA ASP A 332 -0.18 18.57 -31.13
C ASP A 332 0.18 17.51 -30.08
N GLU A 333 -0.81 16.92 -29.44
CA GLU A 333 -0.64 15.81 -28.48
C GLU A 333 -1.17 14.48 -29.03
N MET A 334 -0.57 13.38 -28.58
CA MET A 334 -1.16 12.04 -28.69
C MET A 334 -1.06 11.31 -27.34
N THR A 335 -2.00 10.42 -27.07
CA THR A 335 -1.98 9.54 -25.89
C THR A 335 -1.68 8.12 -26.32
N ASP A 336 -0.73 7.46 -25.65
CA ASP A 336 -0.50 6.03 -25.81
C ASP A 336 -1.46 5.26 -24.88
N GLU A 337 -2.54 4.72 -25.43
CA GLU A 337 -3.57 3.99 -24.68
C GLU A 337 -3.04 2.73 -23.95
N ARG A 338 -1.78 2.31 -24.21
CA ARG A 338 -1.16 1.13 -23.58
C ARG A 338 -0.60 1.41 -22.19
N ASP A 339 -0.25 2.66 -21.87
CA ASP A 339 0.27 3.09 -20.56
C ASP A 339 -0.24 4.47 -20.06
N GLY A 340 -1.04 5.16 -20.89
CA GLY A 340 -1.57 6.49 -20.62
C GLY A 340 -0.49 7.57 -20.54
N GLN A 341 0.61 7.44 -21.27
CA GLN A 341 1.57 8.53 -21.48
C GLN A 341 1.10 9.44 -22.63
N VAL A 342 1.07 10.75 -22.38
CA VAL A 342 0.84 11.78 -23.40
C VAL A 342 2.18 12.19 -23.99
N TYR A 343 2.29 12.21 -25.32
CA TYR A 343 3.50 12.62 -26.05
C TYR A 343 3.21 13.85 -26.91
N LYS A 344 4.16 14.79 -26.93
CA LYS A 344 4.15 15.93 -27.86
C LYS A 344 4.52 15.47 -29.26
N THR A 345 3.86 16.05 -30.25
CA THR A 345 4.00 15.71 -31.67
C THR A 345 4.07 16.97 -32.52
N VAL A 346 4.77 16.89 -33.64
CA VAL A 346 5.04 18.03 -34.51
C VAL A 346 4.96 17.63 -35.98
N LYS A 347 4.48 18.54 -36.83
CA LYS A 347 4.44 18.33 -38.27
C LYS A 347 5.70 18.89 -38.93
N ILE A 348 6.52 18.02 -39.52
CA ILE A 348 7.74 18.40 -40.24
C ILE A 348 7.58 18.02 -41.71
N GLY A 349 7.54 19.03 -42.57
CA GLY A 349 7.18 18.87 -43.98
C GLY A 349 5.78 18.29 -44.13
N ASN A 350 5.68 17.04 -44.60
CA ASN A 350 4.41 16.32 -44.73
C ASN A 350 4.17 15.29 -43.60
N GLN A 351 5.20 14.88 -42.88
CA GLN A 351 5.12 13.86 -41.83
C GLN A 351 4.71 14.46 -40.48
N ILE A 352 4.12 13.63 -39.61
CA ILE A 352 3.85 13.98 -38.21
C ILE A 352 4.70 13.05 -37.34
N TRP A 353 5.57 13.62 -36.53
CA TRP A 353 6.57 12.94 -35.72
C TRP A 353 6.30 13.18 -34.23
N MET A 354 6.70 12.24 -33.36
CA MET A 354 6.91 12.55 -31.95
C MET A 354 8.05 13.58 -31.79
N ALA A 355 7.82 14.62 -31.00
CA ALA A 355 8.83 15.66 -30.68
C ALA A 355 9.79 15.21 -29.57
N GLU A 356 9.38 14.23 -28.78
CA GLU A 356 10.16 13.59 -27.73
C GLU A 356 10.42 12.10 -28.05
N ASN A 357 11.12 11.41 -27.17
CA ASN A 357 11.44 9.98 -27.35
C ASN A 357 10.36 9.10 -26.72
N LEU A 358 10.10 7.94 -27.32
CA LEU A 358 9.15 6.97 -26.78
C LEU A 358 9.64 6.44 -25.42
N ASN A 359 8.73 6.28 -24.46
CA ASN A 359 9.00 5.82 -23.10
C ASN A 359 8.13 4.61 -22.69
N TYR A 360 7.54 3.91 -23.67
CA TYR A 360 6.75 2.70 -23.45
C TYR A 360 7.64 1.53 -22.99
N ALA A 361 7.30 0.89 -21.87
CA ALA A 361 8.09 -0.20 -21.29
C ALA A 361 7.84 -1.54 -22.03
N SER A 362 8.59 -1.78 -23.11
CA SER A 362 8.51 -3.04 -23.87
C SER A 362 8.85 -4.25 -22.98
N ARG A 363 7.90 -5.18 -22.89
CA ARG A 363 8.03 -6.48 -22.18
C ARG A 363 8.37 -7.64 -23.13
N ALA A 364 8.89 -7.35 -24.33
CA ALA A 364 9.38 -8.38 -25.24
C ALA A 364 10.72 -8.92 -24.70
N SER A 365 10.67 -9.96 -23.86
CA SER A 365 11.88 -10.71 -23.48
C SER A 365 12.48 -11.36 -24.74
N SER A 366 13.79 -11.17 -24.94
CA SER A 366 14.53 -11.92 -25.94
C SER A 366 15.00 -13.26 -25.36
N ILE A 367 15.62 -14.12 -26.16
CA ILE A 367 16.22 -15.37 -25.65
C ILE A 367 17.41 -15.09 -24.70
N LEU A 368 17.89 -13.84 -24.67
CA LEU A 368 19.08 -13.39 -23.94
C LEU A 368 18.76 -12.40 -22.79
N LEU A 369 17.63 -11.69 -22.84
CA LEU A 369 17.32 -10.58 -21.93
C LEU A 369 15.87 -10.63 -21.41
N ASP A 370 15.70 -10.28 -20.13
CA ASP A 370 14.42 -10.21 -19.42
C ASP A 370 13.59 -8.97 -19.78
N SER A 371 14.27 -7.86 -20.07
CA SER A 371 13.73 -6.65 -20.68
C SER A 371 14.44 -6.32 -21.99
N SER A 372 13.69 -5.75 -22.95
CA SER A 372 14.24 -5.22 -24.21
C SER A 372 14.17 -3.69 -24.30
N SER A 373 13.85 -3.02 -23.19
CA SER A 373 13.93 -1.56 -23.08
C SER A 373 14.39 -1.10 -21.70
N PHE A 374 15.24 -0.08 -21.66
CA PHE A 374 15.91 0.40 -20.44
C PHE A 374 15.92 1.93 -20.36
N CYS A 375 15.96 2.46 -19.15
CA CYS A 375 16.34 3.86 -18.90
C CYS A 375 17.87 3.95 -18.88
N TYR A 376 18.45 5.08 -19.29
CA TYR A 376 19.90 5.27 -19.21
C TYR A 376 20.41 5.12 -17.75
N ASP A 377 21.52 4.40 -17.56
CA ASP A 377 22.07 3.96 -16.26
C ASP A 377 21.07 3.18 -15.37
N ASN A 378 19.97 2.66 -15.95
CA ASN A 378 18.81 2.13 -15.24
C ASN A 378 18.14 3.13 -14.26
N VAL A 379 18.41 4.44 -14.41
CA VAL A 379 17.85 5.50 -13.55
C VAL A 379 16.49 5.97 -14.09
N ALA A 380 15.47 5.98 -13.23
CA ALA A 380 14.11 6.35 -13.63
C ALA A 380 13.99 7.79 -14.17
N ASP A 381 14.70 8.75 -13.57
CA ASP A 381 14.75 10.14 -14.05
C ASP A 381 15.29 10.26 -15.48
N SER A 382 16.19 9.34 -15.90
CA SER A 382 16.69 9.28 -17.27
C SER A 382 15.58 8.95 -18.27
N CYS A 383 14.63 8.09 -17.92
CA CYS A 383 13.45 7.82 -18.76
C CYS A 383 12.56 9.06 -18.91
N ALA A 384 12.41 9.86 -17.85
CA ALA A 384 11.63 11.11 -17.89
C ALA A 384 12.29 12.22 -18.75
N MET A 385 13.62 12.16 -18.92
CA MET A 385 14.38 13.13 -19.71
C MET A 385 14.64 12.68 -21.16
N TYR A 386 14.95 11.41 -21.37
CA TYR A 386 15.48 10.88 -22.63
C TYR A 386 14.59 9.82 -23.29
N GLY A 387 13.48 9.44 -22.66
CA GLY A 387 12.71 8.25 -23.03
C GLY A 387 13.48 6.96 -22.76
N ARG A 388 13.04 5.88 -23.41
CA ARG A 388 13.70 4.57 -23.33
C ARG A 388 14.67 4.33 -24.47
N LEU A 389 15.69 3.55 -24.17
CA LEU A 389 16.54 2.87 -25.15
C LEU A 389 15.97 1.47 -25.37
N TYR A 390 15.90 1.03 -26.62
CA TYR A 390 15.29 -0.22 -27.06
C TYR A 390 16.29 -1.04 -27.88
N LEU A 391 16.26 -2.37 -27.74
CA LEU A 391 16.84 -3.27 -28.73
C LEU A 391 16.09 -3.12 -30.08
N TRP A 392 16.75 -3.33 -31.22
CA TRP A 392 16.11 -3.14 -32.53
C TRP A 392 14.86 -4.01 -32.73
N ASN A 393 14.91 -5.28 -32.31
CA ASN A 393 13.77 -6.20 -32.39
C ASN A 393 12.54 -5.74 -31.58
N ALA A 394 12.76 -5.02 -30.48
CA ALA A 394 11.70 -4.43 -29.68
C ALA A 394 11.25 -3.06 -30.22
N ALA A 395 12.16 -2.30 -30.84
CA ALA A 395 11.85 -1.03 -31.48
C ALA A 395 10.83 -1.17 -32.62
N LEU A 396 10.89 -2.27 -33.39
CA LEU A 396 9.94 -2.60 -34.46
C LEU A 396 8.48 -2.64 -33.97
N GLU A 397 8.25 -3.18 -32.76
CA GLU A 397 6.93 -3.35 -32.14
C GLU A 397 6.63 -2.27 -31.07
N ALA A 398 7.53 -1.29 -30.88
CA ALA A 398 7.45 -0.36 -29.74
C ALA A 398 6.37 0.70 -29.91
N CYS A 399 6.10 1.17 -31.13
CA CYS A 399 5.18 2.29 -31.39
C CYS A 399 3.69 1.93 -31.17
N PRO A 400 2.85 2.89 -30.74
CA PRO A 400 1.42 2.66 -30.51
C PRO A 400 0.60 2.60 -31.81
N GLU A 401 -0.64 2.12 -31.74
CA GLU A 401 -1.53 2.02 -32.91
C GLU A 401 -1.71 3.38 -33.61
N GLY A 402 -1.66 3.37 -34.95
CA GLY A 402 -1.66 4.59 -35.77
C GLY A 402 -0.30 5.28 -35.90
N TRP A 403 0.75 4.73 -35.28
CA TRP A 403 2.14 5.14 -35.40
C TRP A 403 3.05 3.95 -35.72
N HIS A 404 4.25 4.19 -36.23
CA HIS A 404 5.25 3.14 -36.50
C HIS A 404 6.67 3.63 -36.28
N LEU A 405 7.62 2.68 -36.24
CA LEU A 405 9.05 2.97 -36.27
C LEU A 405 9.41 3.43 -37.70
N PRO A 406 9.93 4.66 -37.88
CA PRO A 406 10.20 5.24 -39.20
C PRO A 406 11.17 4.40 -40.01
N ASP A 407 10.96 4.34 -41.34
CA ASP A 407 11.92 3.71 -42.25
C ASP A 407 13.02 4.68 -42.75
N ASN A 408 13.97 4.17 -43.55
CA ASN A 408 15.07 4.97 -44.08
C ASN A 408 14.62 6.06 -45.06
N ASP A 409 13.55 5.86 -45.81
CA ASP A 409 13.04 6.85 -46.76
C ASP A 409 12.24 7.93 -46.02
N GLU A 410 11.60 7.60 -44.91
CA GLU A 410 11.02 8.55 -43.97
C GLU A 410 12.07 9.38 -43.23
N TRP A 411 13.16 8.77 -42.76
CA TRP A 411 14.31 9.51 -42.23
C TRP A 411 14.93 10.42 -43.31
N LYS A 412 15.08 9.95 -44.56
CA LYS A 412 15.54 10.79 -45.69
C LYS A 412 14.61 11.99 -45.92
N ILE A 413 13.29 11.83 -45.87
CA ILE A 413 12.32 12.92 -46.03
C ILE A 413 12.51 13.98 -44.93
N LEU A 414 12.56 13.56 -43.66
CA LEU A 414 12.81 14.45 -42.53
C LEU A 414 14.13 15.20 -42.70
N LEU A 415 15.25 14.47 -42.83
CA LEU A 415 16.60 15.02 -42.78
C LEU A 415 16.90 15.90 -44.00
N THR A 416 16.42 15.53 -45.20
CA THR A 416 16.54 16.37 -46.41
C THR A 416 15.77 17.69 -46.29
N SER A 417 14.71 17.74 -45.49
CA SER A 417 13.93 18.99 -45.28
C SER A 417 14.64 20.03 -44.40
N VAL A 418 15.67 19.62 -43.63
CA VAL A 418 16.39 20.49 -42.69
C VAL A 418 17.89 20.61 -42.96
N ALA A 419 18.49 19.72 -43.76
CA ALA A 419 19.88 19.78 -44.17
C ALA A 419 20.19 20.95 -45.12
N SER A 420 21.43 21.43 -45.09
CA SER A 420 21.96 22.38 -46.08
C SER A 420 22.49 21.69 -47.34
N SER A 421 22.99 20.46 -47.19
CA SER A 421 23.43 19.56 -48.26
C SER A 421 23.49 18.12 -47.73
N VAL A 422 23.49 17.14 -48.65
CA VAL A 422 23.61 15.72 -48.32
C VAL A 422 24.82 15.15 -49.05
N GLU A 423 25.67 14.41 -48.34
CA GLU A 423 26.72 13.56 -48.94
C GLU A 423 26.26 12.10 -48.87
N ASP A 424 26.35 11.40 -49.99
CA ASP A 424 25.77 10.06 -50.22
C ASP A 424 26.89 9.03 -50.42
N HIS A 425 26.95 8.06 -49.52
CA HIS A 425 27.94 6.98 -49.52
C HIS A 425 27.24 5.62 -49.37
N GLU A 426 27.92 4.55 -49.77
CA GLU A 426 27.37 3.19 -49.75
C GLU A 426 27.06 2.74 -48.31
N ASN A 427 25.76 2.67 -47.99
CA ASN A 427 25.17 2.39 -46.66
C ASN A 427 25.41 3.48 -45.59
N PHE A 428 25.74 4.72 -45.98
CA PHE A 428 25.98 5.84 -45.06
C PHE A 428 25.59 7.18 -45.70
N TRP A 429 24.67 7.93 -45.07
CA TRP A 429 24.26 9.27 -45.54
C TRP A 429 24.60 10.35 -44.52
N TYR A 430 25.10 11.48 -45.00
CA TYR A 430 25.54 12.58 -44.16
C TYR A 430 24.76 13.88 -44.43
N TYR A 431 23.97 14.32 -43.46
CA TYR A 431 23.05 15.46 -43.58
C TYR A 431 23.64 16.71 -42.92
N ILE A 432 24.32 17.51 -43.73
CA ILE A 432 25.12 18.64 -43.26
C ILE A 432 24.21 19.76 -42.71
N GLY A 433 24.46 20.18 -41.47
CA GLY A 433 23.70 21.20 -40.75
C GLY A 433 22.32 20.78 -40.25
N ALA A 434 21.88 19.54 -40.49
CA ALA A 434 20.57 19.05 -40.06
C ALA A 434 20.49 18.90 -38.52
N GLY A 435 21.57 18.45 -37.87
CA GLY A 435 21.63 18.29 -36.42
C GLY A 435 21.45 19.61 -35.67
N ALA A 436 21.97 20.72 -36.20
CA ALA A 436 21.75 22.05 -35.66
C ALA A 436 20.28 22.53 -35.78
N LYS A 437 19.46 21.94 -36.67
CA LYS A 437 18.02 22.23 -36.75
C LYS A 437 17.16 21.36 -35.84
N LEU A 438 17.67 20.18 -35.45
CA LEU A 438 16.92 19.14 -34.75
C LEU A 438 17.26 19.03 -33.25
N LYS A 439 18.48 19.39 -32.85
CA LYS A 439 18.90 19.42 -31.45
C LYS A 439 18.26 20.57 -30.68
N THR A 440 18.02 20.31 -29.39
CA THR A 440 17.57 21.30 -28.40
C THR A 440 18.52 22.49 -28.29
N THR A 441 17.98 23.61 -27.82
CA THR A 441 18.71 24.88 -27.62
C THR A 441 19.63 24.89 -26.40
N ALA A 442 19.61 23.82 -25.62
CA ALA A 442 20.43 23.59 -24.43
C ALA A 442 20.83 22.10 -24.35
N VAL A 443 21.66 21.79 -23.34
CA VAL A 443 22.20 20.46 -22.98
C VAL A 443 23.12 19.76 -23.98
N TRP A 444 23.59 20.43 -25.03
CA TRP A 444 24.70 19.96 -25.87
C TRP A 444 25.88 20.94 -25.75
N GLU A 445 26.84 20.69 -24.85
CA GLU A 445 27.82 21.70 -24.42
C GLU A 445 28.66 22.33 -25.54
N SER A 446 28.91 21.60 -26.64
CA SER A 446 29.75 22.07 -27.76
C SER A 446 29.00 22.23 -29.10
N SER A 447 27.77 21.75 -29.24
CA SER A 447 26.89 22.01 -30.40
C SER A 447 25.41 21.92 -30.00
N ASN A 448 24.92 22.96 -29.32
CA ASN A 448 23.47 23.19 -29.14
C ASN A 448 22.83 23.53 -30.50
N GLY A 449 21.64 22.98 -30.76
CA GLY A 449 20.85 23.33 -31.92
C GLY A 449 20.04 24.60 -31.73
N VAL A 450 19.19 24.91 -32.71
CA VAL A 450 18.16 25.96 -32.63
C VAL A 450 16.74 25.38 -32.53
N ASP A 451 16.60 24.06 -32.51
CA ASP A 451 15.34 23.30 -32.60
C ASP A 451 14.31 23.93 -33.56
N GLY A 452 14.76 24.25 -34.77
CA GLY A 452 14.04 25.11 -35.72
C GLY A 452 12.78 24.50 -36.32
N VAL A 453 12.49 23.24 -35.99
CA VAL A 453 11.30 22.48 -36.44
C VAL A 453 10.60 21.73 -35.31
N GLY A 454 10.98 21.95 -34.04
CA GLY A 454 10.36 21.30 -32.86
C GLY A 454 10.61 19.79 -32.77
N PHE A 455 11.77 19.32 -33.25
CA PHE A 455 12.16 17.92 -33.09
C PHE A 455 12.90 17.70 -31.75
N SER A 456 13.34 18.75 -31.06
CA SER A 456 13.74 18.72 -29.64
C SER A 456 14.65 17.53 -29.23
N VAL A 457 15.69 17.24 -30.03
CA VAL A 457 16.60 16.10 -29.77
C VAL A 457 17.54 16.42 -28.60
N LEU A 458 17.46 15.57 -27.55
CA LEU A 458 18.32 15.55 -26.36
C LEU A 458 19.39 14.45 -26.48
N PRO A 459 20.55 14.56 -25.80
CA PRO A 459 21.62 13.55 -25.85
C PRO A 459 21.26 12.32 -24.99
N ALA A 460 20.44 11.44 -25.55
CA ALA A 460 19.91 10.24 -24.87
C ALA A 460 20.93 9.10 -24.68
N GLY A 461 22.09 9.17 -25.35
CA GLY A 461 23.08 8.10 -25.36
C GLY A 461 22.58 6.83 -26.05
N ALA A 462 23.24 5.73 -25.73
CA ALA A 462 22.88 4.37 -26.11
C ALA A 462 23.27 3.40 -24.97
N PHE A 463 22.85 2.14 -25.08
CA PHE A 463 23.48 1.04 -24.35
C PHE A 463 24.04 0.01 -25.32
N PHE A 464 25.06 -0.73 -24.89
CA PHE A 464 25.56 -1.91 -25.59
C PHE A 464 25.88 -3.03 -24.62
N GLU A 465 25.58 -4.27 -25.01
CA GLU A 465 25.98 -5.46 -24.28
C GLU A 465 27.47 -5.76 -24.50
N ARG A 466 28.14 -6.33 -23.50
CA ARG A 466 29.52 -6.83 -23.61
C ARG A 466 29.59 -8.33 -23.81
N ASN A 467 29.99 -8.74 -25.01
CA ASN A 467 30.15 -10.14 -25.45
C ASN A 467 31.05 -11.04 -24.58
N GLU A 468 31.82 -10.48 -23.62
CA GLU A 468 32.64 -11.25 -22.67
C GLU A 468 32.01 -11.39 -21.27
N THR A 469 31.00 -10.59 -20.93
CA THR A 469 30.47 -10.46 -19.56
C THR A 469 28.95 -10.39 -19.44
N GLU A 470 28.20 -10.34 -20.55
CA GLU A 470 26.73 -10.17 -20.57
C GLU A 470 26.29 -8.87 -19.83
N GLU A 471 27.21 -7.91 -19.72
CA GLU A 471 27.04 -6.63 -19.00
C GLU A 471 26.48 -5.56 -19.95
N ILE A 472 25.33 -4.98 -19.61
CA ILE A 472 24.77 -3.81 -20.28
C ILE A 472 25.56 -2.57 -19.84
N VAL A 473 26.28 -1.94 -20.77
CA VAL A 473 27.03 -0.70 -20.57
C VAL A 473 26.29 0.45 -21.24
N PHE A 474 26.00 1.51 -20.50
CA PHE A 474 25.43 2.76 -21.00
C PHE A 474 26.55 3.74 -21.37
N ASP A 475 26.42 4.45 -22.49
CA ASP A 475 27.42 5.43 -22.93
C ASP A 475 26.81 6.59 -23.75
N ASN A 476 27.53 7.71 -23.81
CA ASN A 476 27.26 8.91 -24.60
C ASN A 476 25.97 9.68 -24.26
N ALA A 477 25.30 9.48 -23.12
CA ALA A 477 24.22 10.40 -22.71
C ALA A 477 24.76 11.68 -22.05
N GLY A 478 23.90 12.70 -22.01
CA GLY A 478 24.21 13.99 -21.41
C GLY A 478 25.08 14.88 -22.31
N GLY A 479 25.24 16.14 -21.92
CA GLY A 479 25.78 17.19 -22.78
C GLY A 479 27.29 17.25 -22.94
N LEU A 480 28.04 16.37 -22.28
CA LEU A 480 29.50 16.38 -22.18
C LEU A 480 30.17 16.06 -23.53
N ASP A 481 31.51 16.05 -23.53
CA ASP A 481 32.38 15.86 -24.70
C ASP A 481 31.87 14.79 -25.71
N TYR A 482 31.36 13.64 -25.26
CA TYR A 482 30.92 12.54 -26.13
C TYR A 482 29.40 12.45 -26.37
N GLY A 483 28.62 13.38 -25.79
CA GLY A 483 27.15 13.40 -25.83
C GLY A 483 26.57 13.14 -27.22
N SER A 484 25.69 12.15 -27.34
CA SER A 484 25.11 11.67 -28.59
C SER A 484 23.67 11.22 -28.39
N SER A 485 22.92 11.07 -29.49
CA SER A 485 21.60 10.43 -29.50
C SER A 485 21.46 9.60 -30.76
N TYR A 486 20.88 8.41 -30.61
CA TYR A 486 20.78 7.39 -31.64
C TYR A 486 19.31 6.99 -31.79
N PHE A 487 18.80 6.89 -33.02
CA PHE A 487 17.40 6.63 -33.31
C PHE A 487 17.24 5.49 -34.31
N TRP A 488 16.53 4.42 -33.94
CA TRP A 488 16.33 3.30 -34.84
C TRP A 488 15.52 3.65 -36.10
N SER A 489 15.89 3.02 -37.21
CA SER A 489 15.07 2.86 -38.41
C SER A 489 14.50 1.43 -38.45
N SER A 490 13.31 1.25 -39.01
CA SER A 490 12.74 -0.07 -39.29
C SER A 490 13.41 -0.80 -40.47
N SER A 491 14.35 -0.13 -41.17
CA SER A 491 15.05 -0.69 -42.33
C SER A 491 16.23 -1.61 -41.93
N PRO A 492 16.21 -2.90 -42.31
CA PRO A 492 17.34 -3.82 -42.12
C PRO A 492 18.45 -3.62 -43.17
N SER A 493 19.61 -4.22 -42.92
CA SER A 493 20.84 -4.07 -43.70
C SER A 493 21.67 -5.36 -43.74
N GLY A 494 21.03 -6.50 -44.02
CA GLY A 494 21.62 -7.82 -43.78
C GLY A 494 21.36 -8.23 -42.33
N ASP A 495 22.41 -8.60 -41.59
CA ASP A 495 22.35 -8.87 -40.15
C ASP A 495 22.38 -7.57 -39.31
N ASN A 496 22.58 -6.41 -39.97
CA ASN A 496 22.56 -5.06 -39.39
C ASN A 496 21.19 -4.38 -39.55
N ALA A 497 21.00 -3.23 -38.89
CA ALA A 497 19.91 -2.30 -39.16
C ALA A 497 20.40 -0.85 -39.20
N TYR A 498 19.59 0.06 -39.74
CA TYR A 498 19.94 1.47 -39.82
C TYR A 498 19.54 2.25 -38.56
N LEU A 499 20.34 3.27 -38.22
CA LEU A 499 19.97 4.29 -37.24
C LEU A 499 20.37 5.70 -37.71
N ALA A 500 19.65 6.70 -37.21
CA ALA A 500 20.02 8.11 -37.33
C ALA A 500 20.76 8.57 -36.08
N ARG A 501 21.88 9.27 -36.24
CA ARG A 501 22.80 9.67 -35.16
C ARG A 501 23.02 11.17 -35.14
N LEU A 502 22.95 11.73 -33.93
CA LEU A 502 23.32 13.12 -33.62
C LEU A 502 24.39 13.12 -32.52
N SER A 503 25.32 14.09 -32.56
CA SER A 503 26.40 14.20 -31.58
C SER A 503 26.70 15.64 -31.16
N ASN A 504 27.38 15.80 -30.02
CA ASN A 504 27.77 17.09 -29.45
C ASN A 504 28.91 17.77 -30.24
N LYS A 505 29.69 17.03 -31.03
CA LYS A 505 30.84 17.58 -31.76
C LYS A 505 30.52 18.08 -33.17
N ARG A 506 29.27 17.92 -33.65
CA ARG A 506 28.88 18.22 -35.04
C ARG A 506 27.46 18.79 -35.15
N ASP A 507 27.24 19.63 -36.15
CA ASP A 507 25.94 20.23 -36.49
C ASP A 507 25.11 19.35 -37.45
N ASP A 508 25.56 18.12 -37.70
CA ASP A 508 25.12 17.23 -38.78
C ASP A 508 24.34 16.02 -38.23
N VAL A 509 23.72 15.24 -39.11
CA VAL A 509 23.12 13.92 -38.78
C VAL A 509 23.74 12.85 -39.69
N ASP A 510 24.20 11.75 -39.09
CA ASP A 510 24.56 10.54 -39.81
C ASP A 510 23.33 9.61 -39.91
N LEU A 511 23.09 8.97 -41.04
CA LEU A 511 22.14 7.85 -41.17
C LEU A 511 22.94 6.63 -41.65
N GLU A 512 23.25 5.72 -40.72
CA GLU A 512 24.27 4.69 -40.86
C GLU A 512 23.75 3.29 -40.50
N SER A 513 24.33 2.25 -41.13
CA SER A 513 24.05 0.84 -40.85
C SER A 513 24.94 0.31 -39.73
N VAL A 514 24.35 -0.30 -38.71
CA VAL A 514 25.06 -0.79 -37.50
C VAL A 514 24.64 -2.21 -37.13
N GLU A 515 25.54 -2.91 -36.43
CA GLU A 515 25.28 -4.19 -35.78
C GLU A 515 24.18 -4.03 -34.71
N ILE A 516 23.17 -4.92 -34.73
CA ILE A 516 21.99 -4.82 -33.85
C ILE A 516 22.14 -5.60 -32.53
N ASP A 517 23.03 -6.58 -32.50
CA ASP A 517 23.20 -7.46 -31.35
C ASP A 517 23.78 -6.67 -30.16
N GLY A 518 23.10 -6.78 -29.01
CA GLY A 518 23.43 -6.03 -27.80
C GLY A 518 23.15 -4.52 -27.82
N LEU A 519 22.90 -3.89 -28.99
CA LEU A 519 22.78 -2.43 -29.12
C LEU A 519 21.36 -1.93 -28.78
N GLY A 520 21.31 -0.88 -27.94
CA GLY A 520 20.08 -0.20 -27.53
C GLY A 520 20.08 1.29 -27.87
N SER A 521 19.13 1.73 -28.70
CA SER A 521 18.96 3.12 -29.16
C SER A 521 17.54 3.65 -28.89
N SER A 522 17.34 4.97 -28.94
CA SER A 522 16.04 5.58 -28.73
C SER A 522 15.05 5.25 -29.87
N VAL A 523 13.77 5.25 -29.54
CA VAL A 523 12.67 5.16 -30.52
C VAL A 523 11.94 6.50 -30.59
N ARG A 524 11.56 6.88 -31.80
CA ARG A 524 10.75 8.07 -32.07
C ARG A 524 9.80 7.79 -33.22
N CYS A 525 8.52 7.68 -32.90
CA CYS A 525 7.53 7.20 -33.85
C CYS A 525 7.08 8.29 -34.82
N VAL A 526 6.70 7.86 -36.02
CA VAL A 526 6.06 8.67 -37.06
C VAL A 526 4.64 8.16 -37.30
N LYS A 527 3.72 9.05 -37.67
CA LYS A 527 2.29 8.74 -37.79
C LYS A 527 1.98 8.05 -39.11
N ASN A 528 1.05 7.10 -39.10
CA ASN A 528 0.57 6.42 -40.29
C ASN A 528 -0.24 7.38 -41.20
N PHE A 529 -0.22 7.14 -42.52
CA PHE A 529 -0.84 7.97 -43.57
C PHE A 529 -1.78 7.16 -44.48
#